data_AF-A0A0R3SZ48-F1
#
_entry.id   AF-A0A0R3SZ48-F1
#
_cell.length_a   1.000
_cell.length_b   1.000
_cell.length_c   1.000
_cell.angle_alpha   90.00
_cell.angle_beta   90.00
_cell.angle_gamma   90.00
#
_symmetry.space_group_name_H-M   'P 1'
#
loop_
_entity.id
_entity.type
_entity.pdbx_description
1 polymer ?
#
loop_
_entity_poly.entity_id
_entity_poly.type
_entity_poly.pdbx_seq_one_letter_code
_entity_poly.pdbx_strand_id
1 'polypeptide(L)'
;MGYDYEIKYQRTEDFGQADGLSRLLENQRAENEEAMAASVSVERNVQHILVESIRNTPVSAVEIQKETEKDTVLQKSLRFVKSKWPSSPPKGDLLGLYSRRMRSYDNFIQAILV
;
A
#
# COMPACT_ATOMS: atom_id res chain seq x y z
N MET A 1 1.09 -57.30 12.94
CA MET A 1 0.64 -56.95 14.31
C MET A 1 -0.82 -56.56 14.18
N GLY A 2 -1.73 -57.44 14.58
CA GLY A 2 -3.17 -57.21 14.43
C GLY A 2 -3.67 -56.38 15.61
N TYR A 3 -4.17 -55.19 15.33
CA TYR A 3 -4.83 -54.37 16.33
C TYR A 3 -6.22 -54.95 16.58
N ASP A 4 -6.49 -55.30 17.84
CA ASP A 4 -7.81 -55.70 18.31
C ASP A 4 -8.58 -54.43 18.66
N TYR A 5 -9.65 -54.14 17.91
CA TYR A 5 -10.48 -52.96 18.13
C TYR A 5 -11.83 -53.41 18.70
N GLU A 6 -12.11 -53.05 19.95
CA GLU A 6 -13.42 -53.26 20.57
C GLU A 6 -14.35 -52.10 20.18
N ILE A 7 -15.26 -52.32 19.23
CA ILE A 7 -16.24 -51.31 18.80
C ILE A 7 -17.40 -51.29 19.81
N LYS A 8 -17.54 -50.20 20.56
CA LYS A 8 -18.67 -49.96 21.47
C LYS A 8 -19.66 -48.97 20.86
N TYR A 9 -20.93 -49.33 20.86
CA TYR A 9 -22.01 -48.44 20.46
C TYR A 9 -22.34 -47.49 21.62
N GLN A 10 -22.21 -46.19 21.39
CA GLN A 10 -22.59 -45.15 22.34
C GLN A 10 -23.71 -44.32 21.72
N ARG A 11 -24.83 -44.13 22.44
CA ARG A 11 -25.98 -43.39 21.90
C ARG A 11 -25.58 -41.93 21.69
N THR A 12 -26.00 -41.35 20.56
CA THR A 12 -25.71 -39.97 20.15
C THR A 12 -26.18 -38.92 21.17
N GLU A 13 -27.17 -39.28 21.99
CA GLU A 13 -27.69 -38.49 23.11
C GLU A 13 -26.68 -38.31 24.25
N ASP A 14 -25.79 -39.29 24.48
CA ASP A 14 -24.84 -39.33 25.59
C ASP A 14 -23.50 -38.62 25.29
N PHE A 15 -23.17 -38.43 24.00
CA PHE A 15 -21.90 -37.81 23.57
C PHE A 15 -22.04 -36.31 23.26
N GLY A 16 -23.25 -35.76 23.32
CA GLY A 16 -23.51 -34.40 22.88
C GLY A 16 -23.30 -34.22 21.38
N GLN A 17 -23.86 -33.15 20.82
CA GLN A 17 -23.90 -32.85 19.39
C GLN A 17 -22.49 -32.52 18.82
N ALA A 18 -21.59 -33.50 18.73
CA ALA A 18 -20.25 -33.33 18.13
C ALA A 18 -20.32 -32.98 16.62
N ASP A 19 -21.39 -33.42 15.95
CA ASP A 19 -21.70 -33.07 14.56
C ASP A 19 -21.97 -31.55 14.41
N GLY A 20 -22.64 -30.93 15.38
CA GLY A 20 -22.91 -29.49 15.36
C GLY A 20 -21.66 -28.62 15.48
N LEU A 21 -20.69 -29.05 16.29
CA LEU A 21 -19.42 -28.32 16.46
C LEU A 21 -18.51 -28.44 15.23
N SER A 22 -18.48 -29.61 14.59
CA SER A 22 -17.67 -29.82 13.38
C SER A 22 -18.19 -28.96 12.21
N ARG A 23 -19.52 -28.89 12.04
CA ARG A 23 -20.15 -28.02 11.04
C ARG A 23 -19.95 -26.53 11.33
N LEU A 24 -19.96 -26.14 12.61
CA LEU A 24 -19.71 -24.75 13.02
C LEU A 24 -18.27 -24.30 12.69
N LEU A 25 -17.29 -25.17 12.95
CA LEU A 25 -15.88 -24.95 12.59
C LEU A 25 -15.67 -24.88 11.07
N GLU A 26 -16.33 -25.76 10.32
CA GLU A 26 -16.25 -25.78 8.85
C GLU A 26 -16.85 -24.51 8.23
N ASN A 27 -18.00 -24.05 8.73
CA ASN A 27 -18.61 -22.80 8.27
C ASN A 27 -17.74 -21.56 8.58
N GLN A 28 -17.21 -21.45 9.81
CA GLN A 28 -16.32 -20.33 10.17
C GLN A 28 -15.02 -20.32 9.34
N ARG A 29 -14.54 -21.51 8.95
CA ARG A 29 -13.35 -21.64 8.11
C ARG A 29 -13.66 -21.25 6.66
N ALA A 30 -14.78 -21.71 6.10
CA ALA A 30 -15.22 -21.34 4.76
C ALA A 30 -15.43 -19.82 4.63
N GLU A 31 -16.11 -19.20 5.59
CA GLU A 31 -16.31 -17.74 5.63
C GLU A 31 -14.98 -16.97 5.68
N ASN A 32 -14.00 -17.44 6.46
CA ASN A 32 -12.66 -16.85 6.51
C ASN A 32 -11.89 -17.00 5.19
N GLU A 33 -11.93 -18.19 4.59
CA GLU A 33 -11.23 -18.46 3.34
C GLU A 33 -11.83 -17.64 2.18
N GLU A 34 -13.16 -17.49 2.13
CA GLU A 34 -13.86 -16.64 1.16
C GLU A 34 -13.57 -15.15 1.40
N ALA A 35 -13.57 -14.68 2.65
CA ALA A 35 -13.21 -13.30 2.99
C ALA A 35 -11.73 -13.00 2.65
N MET A 36 -10.84 -13.97 2.87
CA MET A 36 -9.43 -13.87 2.49
C MET A 36 -9.27 -13.85 0.96
N ALA A 37 -9.97 -14.71 0.23
CA ALA A 37 -9.97 -14.70 -1.24
C ALA A 37 -10.53 -13.39 -1.80
N ALA A 38 -11.60 -12.86 -1.21
CA ALA A 38 -12.20 -11.59 -1.60
C ALA A 38 -11.25 -10.41 -1.34
N SER A 39 -10.62 -10.34 -0.17
CA SER A 39 -9.65 -9.27 0.15
C SER A 39 -8.42 -9.29 -0.76
N VAL A 40 -7.85 -10.47 -1.03
CA VAL A 40 -6.74 -10.62 -1.98
C VAL A 40 -7.17 -10.23 -3.41
N SER A 41 -8.40 -10.56 -3.80
CA SER A 41 -8.97 -10.15 -5.10
C SER A 41 -9.12 -8.64 -5.20
N VAL A 42 -9.64 -7.99 -4.15
CA VAL A 42 -9.76 -6.52 -4.07
C VAL A 42 -8.38 -5.86 -4.17
N GLU A 43 -7.37 -6.36 -3.46
CA GLU A 43 -6.01 -5.82 -3.53
C GLU A 43 -5.43 -5.91 -4.94
N ARG A 44 -5.59 -7.07 -5.60
CA ARG A 44 -5.14 -7.24 -7.01
C ARG A 44 -5.88 -6.29 -7.95
N ASN A 45 -7.17 -6.09 -7.76
CA ASN A 45 -7.95 -5.17 -8.58
C ASN A 45 -7.49 -3.72 -8.38
N VAL A 46 -7.21 -3.30 -7.15
CA VAL A 46 -6.68 -1.96 -6.86
C VAL A 46 -5.30 -1.77 -7.50
N GLN A 47 -4.42 -2.76 -7.39
CA GLN A 47 -3.11 -2.72 -8.04
C GLN A 47 -3.23 -2.65 -9.57
N HIS A 48 -4.16 -3.41 -10.15
CA HIS A 48 -4.42 -3.39 -11.59
C HIS A 48 -4.92 -2.03 -12.07
N ILE A 49 -5.93 -1.46 -11.39
CA ILE A 49 -6.47 -0.14 -11.70
C ILE A 49 -5.39 0.93 -11.60
N LEU A 50 -4.51 0.84 -10.59
CA LEU A 50 -3.40 1.77 -10.43
C LEU A 50 -2.42 1.68 -11.62
N VAL A 51 -2.02 0.47 -12.00
CA VAL A 51 -1.10 0.24 -13.11
C VAL A 51 -1.72 0.69 -14.44
N GLU A 52 -2.98 0.39 -14.70
CA GLU A 52 -3.69 0.85 -15.89
C GLU A 52 -3.85 2.36 -15.90
N SER A 53 -4.17 2.96 -14.76
CA SER A 53 -4.28 4.42 -14.64
C SER A 53 -2.96 5.11 -14.96
N ILE A 54 -1.83 4.58 -14.47
CA ILE A 54 -0.48 5.08 -14.78
C ILE A 54 -0.13 4.87 -16.26
N ARG A 55 -0.52 3.74 -16.86
CA ARG A 55 -0.26 3.48 -18.29
C ARG A 55 -1.11 4.35 -19.22
N ASN A 56 -2.32 4.69 -18.78
CA ASN A 56 -3.24 5.52 -19.53
C ASN A 56 -3.02 7.02 -19.33
N THR A 57 -1.98 7.44 -18.58
CA THR A 57 -1.64 8.86 -18.53
C THR A 57 -1.10 9.30 -19.89
N PRO A 58 -1.59 10.44 -20.43
CA PRO A 58 -1.15 10.94 -21.74
C PRO A 58 0.32 11.40 -21.76
N VAL A 59 0.97 11.40 -20.60
CA VAL A 59 2.37 11.76 -20.42
C VAL A 59 3.00 10.69 -19.52
N SER A 60 4.12 10.12 -19.98
CA SER A 60 4.89 9.13 -19.23
C SER A 60 5.98 9.78 -18.37
N ALA A 61 6.45 9.06 -17.34
CA ALA A 61 7.56 9.51 -16.50
C ALA A 61 8.85 9.76 -17.32
N VAL A 62 9.08 8.99 -18.38
CA VAL A 62 10.23 9.14 -19.27
C VAL A 62 10.14 10.44 -20.06
N GLU A 63 8.95 10.83 -20.52
CA GLU A 63 8.74 12.11 -21.21
C GLU A 63 8.93 13.29 -20.26
N ILE A 64 8.38 13.21 -19.04
CA ILE A 64 8.62 14.22 -18.00
C ILE A 64 10.11 14.37 -17.73
N GLN A 65 10.85 13.26 -17.60
CA GLN A 65 12.29 13.30 -17.41
C GLN A 65 12.98 14.00 -18.59
N LYS A 66 12.68 13.61 -19.83
CA LYS A 66 13.29 14.21 -21.03
C LYS A 66 13.02 15.72 -21.13
N GLU A 67 11.82 16.17 -20.83
CA GLU A 67 11.51 17.61 -20.83
C GLU A 67 12.17 18.34 -19.66
N THR A 68 12.23 17.70 -18.48
CA THR A 68 12.95 18.22 -17.31
C THR A 68 14.45 18.36 -17.57
N GLU A 69 15.06 17.47 -18.37
CA GLU A 69 16.46 17.54 -18.79
C GLU A 69 16.77 18.75 -19.68
N LYS A 70 15.79 19.21 -20.47
CA LYS A 70 15.93 20.40 -21.31
C LYS A 70 15.77 21.70 -20.52
N ASP A 71 15.02 21.68 -19.42
CA ASP A 71 14.76 22.85 -18.59
C ASP A 71 15.96 23.15 -17.66
N THR A 72 16.65 24.25 -17.95
CA THR A 72 17.83 24.67 -17.17
C THR A 72 17.53 25.06 -15.72
N VAL A 73 16.32 25.56 -15.43
CA VAL A 73 15.89 25.95 -14.08
C VAL A 73 15.60 24.68 -13.27
N LEU A 74 14.90 23.72 -13.85
CA LEU A 74 14.64 22.43 -13.21
C LEU A 74 15.91 21.61 -13.02
N GLN A 75 16.85 21.63 -13.97
CA GLN A 75 18.15 20.98 -13.79
C GLN A 75 18.96 21.61 -12.65
N LYS A 76 18.95 22.95 -12.52
CA LYS A 76 19.59 23.65 -11.39
C LYS A 76 18.92 23.30 -10.06
N SER A 77 17.58 23.28 -10.02
CA SER A 77 16.85 22.92 -8.80
C SER A 77 17.11 21.47 -8.39
N LEU A 78 17.18 20.54 -9.35
CA LEU A 78 17.52 19.15 -9.12
C LEU A 78 18.92 18.99 -8.50
N ARG A 79 19.90 19.80 -8.94
CA ARG A 79 21.23 19.82 -8.30
C ARG A 79 21.17 20.25 -6.83
N PHE A 80 20.35 21.24 -6.49
CA PHE A 80 20.17 21.68 -5.10
C PHE A 80 19.44 20.63 -4.25
N VAL A 81 18.50 19.88 -4.84
CA VAL A 81 17.84 18.75 -4.16
C VAL A 81 18.84 17.64 -3.86
N LYS A 82 19.72 17.29 -4.81
CA LYS A 82 20.75 16.25 -4.63
C LYS A 82 21.88 16.66 -3.68
N SER A 83 22.10 17.96 -3.51
CA SER A 83 23.14 18.50 -2.63
C SER A 83 22.50 19.26 -1.48
N LYS A 84 22.56 20.59 -1.51
CA LYS A 84 21.91 21.46 -0.54
C LYS A 84 21.36 22.67 -1.27
N TRP A 85 20.20 23.13 -0.81
CA TRP A 85 19.68 24.44 -1.21
C TRP A 85 20.52 25.57 -0.61
N PRO A 86 20.70 26.70 -1.32
CA PRO A 86 21.39 27.87 -0.79
C PRO A 86 20.69 28.40 0.46
N SER A 87 21.45 29.05 1.36
CA SER A 87 20.89 29.64 2.58
C SER A 87 20.18 30.98 2.34
N SER A 88 20.49 31.64 1.23
CA SER A 88 19.82 32.87 0.79
C SER A 88 19.01 32.61 -0.49
N PRO A 89 17.94 33.37 -0.73
CA PRO A 89 17.08 33.15 -1.88
C PRO A 89 17.85 33.34 -3.19
N PRO A 90 17.82 32.35 -4.11
CA PRO A 90 18.38 32.53 -5.44
C PRO A 90 17.55 33.53 -6.23
N LYS A 91 18.19 34.30 -7.10
CA LYS A 91 17.52 35.28 -7.96
C LYS A 91 16.86 34.59 -9.17
N GLY A 92 15.85 35.25 -9.74
CA GLY A 92 15.17 34.80 -10.96
C GLY A 92 14.22 33.63 -10.72
N ASP A 93 14.06 32.77 -11.73
CA ASP A 93 13.00 31.75 -11.81
C ASP A 93 13.07 30.67 -10.71
N LEU A 94 14.23 30.52 -10.06
CA LEU A 94 14.42 29.61 -8.93
C LEU A 94 13.77 30.10 -7.64
N LEU A 95 13.46 31.39 -7.53
CA LEU A 95 12.91 32.00 -6.32
C LEU A 95 11.57 31.36 -5.93
N GLY A 96 10.71 31.08 -6.92
CA GLY A 96 9.42 30.44 -6.69
C GLY A 96 9.56 29.04 -6.07
N LEU A 97 10.49 28.23 -6.59
CA LEU A 97 10.79 26.90 -6.06
C LEU A 97 11.41 26.98 -4.66
N TYR A 98 12.31 27.94 -4.44
CA TYR A 98 12.92 28.20 -3.13
C TYR A 98 11.88 28.54 -2.07
N SER A 99 10.97 29.48 -2.35
CA SER A 99 9.93 29.90 -1.41
C SER A 99 8.96 28.77 -1.07
N ARG A 100 8.60 27.92 -2.06
CA ARG A 100 7.76 26.73 -1.81
C ARG A 100 8.44 25.76 -0.85
N ARG A 101 9.72 25.50 -1.05
CA ARG A 101 10.52 24.64 -0.15
C ARG A 101 10.54 25.20 1.26
N MET A 102 10.89 26.49 1.43
CA MET A 102 11.00 27.10 2.76
C MET A 102 9.68 27.06 3.53
N ARG A 103 8.55 27.35 2.86
CA ARG A 103 7.22 27.26 3.48
C ARG A 103 6.89 25.85 3.97
N SER A 104 7.36 24.81 3.27
CA SER A 104 7.20 23.43 3.72
C SER A 104 7.99 23.11 4.99
N TYR A 105 9.18 23.69 5.16
CA TYR A 105 9.96 23.54 6.39
C TYR A 105 9.29 24.24 7.57
N ASP A 106 8.80 25.46 7.36
CA ASP A 106 8.11 26.22 8.40
C ASP A 106 6.85 25.47 8.88
N ASN A 107 6.05 24.96 7.95
CA ASN A 107 4.86 24.16 8.29
C ASN A 107 5.22 22.86 9.02
N PHE A 108 6.29 22.18 8.62
CA PHE A 108 6.75 20.95 9.28
C PHE A 108 7.23 21.21 10.71
N ILE A 109 7.97 22.31 10.93
CA ILE A 109 8.43 22.71 12.26
C ILE A 109 7.23 23.11 13.14
N GLN A 110 6.27 23.86 12.61
CA GLN A 110 5.03 24.21 13.33
C GLN A 110 4.22 22.97 13.72
N ALA A 111 4.16 21.95 12.86
CA ALA A 111 3.42 20.71 13.13
C ALA A 111 4.07 19.82 14.21
N ILE A 112 5.35 20.00 14.52
CA ILE A 112 6.07 19.24 15.56
C ILE A 112 6.04 19.97 16.91
N LEU A 113 5.83 21.29 16.90
CA LEU A 113 5.82 22.14 18.10
C LEU A 113 4.42 22.34 18.72
N VAL A 114 3.40 21.64 18.20
CA VAL A 114 2.04 21.55 18.78
C VAL A 114 1.83 20.15 19.35
#